data_AF-A0A7S2PHH8-F1
#
_entry.id   AF-A0A7S2PHH8-F1
#
_cell.length_a   1.000
_cell.length_b   1.000
_cell.length_c   1.000
_cell.angle_alpha   90.00
_cell.angle_beta   90.00
_cell.angle_gamma   90.00
#
_symmetry.space_group_name_H-M   'P 1'
#
loop_
_entity.id
_entity.type
_entity.pdbx_description
1 polymer ?
#
loop_
_entity_poly.entity_id
_entity_poly.type
_entity_poly.pdbx_seq_one_letter_code
_entity_poly.pdbx_strand_id
1 'polypeptide(L)'
;RSSLKSTRRNTSKWSFPSISKTSTMKFNSAAAILAVGSLANTYGFTPSSSVSSFTSHRQSLARPSARLPTHIQHTSRSATTLSMSTFKVGIVGATGAVGKEIVGCLEKRDFPVDSLRIFGSERSAGKEVDTKFGKVKVELFSEDAARECDVVFLAVDGDFSLAHAENICAGDDGAVVIDNSSAFRYKEGIPLVVPEINAEATKGKKLIANPNCTTAIGLMAVWPLHKLFGLSKMIMSTYQAASGAGQPGMDELKEGTRAVLSGERDVAENKIFAHPLPFNVIPHIDKFMENGYTKEEMKVTW
;
A
#
# COMPACT_ATOMS: atom_id res chain seq x y z
N ARG A 1 -28.24 -53.45 -33.25
CA ARG A 1 -27.36 -54.56 -32.77
C ARG A 1 -26.02 -54.42 -33.47
N SER A 2 -24.90 -54.46 -32.70
CA SER A 2 -23.48 -54.34 -33.14
C SER A 2 -23.08 -52.96 -33.71
N SER A 3 -21.91 -52.37 -33.47
CA SER A 3 -20.62 -52.92 -33.03
C SER A 3 -19.80 -51.90 -32.20
N LEU A 4 -19.11 -52.40 -31.18
CA LEU A 4 -17.97 -51.72 -30.54
C LEU A 4 -16.86 -51.43 -31.55
N LYS A 5 -16.26 -50.23 -31.49
CA LYS A 5 -14.80 -50.08 -31.61
C LYS A 5 -14.28 -49.07 -30.59
N SER A 6 -13.49 -49.64 -29.69
CA SER A 6 -12.67 -49.00 -28.68
C SER A 6 -11.51 -48.25 -29.35
N THR A 7 -11.28 -47.01 -28.93
CA THR A 7 -9.99 -46.33 -29.06
C THR A 7 -9.49 -45.98 -27.66
N ARG A 8 -8.46 -46.72 -27.24
CA ARG A 8 -7.67 -46.53 -26.02
C ARG A 8 -6.47 -45.63 -26.32
N ARG A 9 -5.98 -44.98 -25.25
CA ARG A 9 -4.72 -44.21 -25.07
C ARG A 9 -4.86 -42.73 -25.43
N ASN A 10 -4.40 -41.77 -24.61
CA ASN A 10 -3.19 -41.82 -23.78
C ASN A 10 -3.35 -40.89 -22.55
N THR A 11 -3.16 -41.44 -21.35
CA THR A 11 -3.07 -40.70 -20.09
C THR A 11 -1.62 -40.30 -19.85
N SER A 12 -1.24 -39.06 -20.20
CA SER A 12 0.00 -38.48 -19.69
C SER A 12 -0.24 -37.98 -18.26
N LYS A 13 0.21 -38.79 -17.30
CA LYS A 13 0.42 -38.37 -15.91
C LYS A 13 1.47 -37.27 -15.88
N TRP A 14 1.05 -36.05 -15.56
CA TRP A 14 1.97 -35.00 -15.11
C TRP A 14 2.19 -35.16 -13.61
N SER A 15 3.36 -35.66 -13.23
CA SER A 15 3.83 -35.68 -11.84
C SER A 15 4.46 -34.32 -11.52
N PHE A 16 3.81 -33.52 -10.69
CA PHE A 16 4.41 -32.33 -10.09
C PHE A 16 5.31 -32.74 -8.90
N PRO A 17 6.55 -32.24 -8.80
CA PRO A 17 7.36 -32.44 -7.61
C PRO A 17 6.73 -31.72 -6.41
N SER A 18 6.75 -32.38 -5.25
CA SER A 18 6.27 -31.84 -3.99
C SER A 18 7.10 -30.61 -3.58
N ILE A 19 6.49 -29.43 -3.63
CA ILE A 19 7.07 -28.21 -3.05
C ILE A 19 6.82 -28.26 -1.54
N SER A 20 7.87 -28.59 -0.81
CA SER A 20 7.89 -28.49 0.65
C SER A 20 8.05 -27.04 1.09
N LYS A 21 7.27 -26.66 2.13
CA LYS A 21 7.37 -25.46 2.97
C LYS A 21 7.03 -24.13 2.28
N THR A 22 5.75 -23.76 2.41
CA THR A 22 5.26 -22.39 2.29
C THR A 22 5.90 -21.51 3.37
N SER A 23 6.85 -20.67 2.95
CA SER A 23 7.16 -19.41 3.64
C SER A 23 5.96 -18.49 3.44
N THR A 24 5.28 -18.12 4.53
CA THR A 24 4.19 -17.15 4.53
C THR A 24 4.73 -15.77 4.15
N MET A 25 4.60 -15.43 2.85
CA MET A 25 4.84 -14.09 2.34
C MET A 25 3.72 -13.19 2.87
N LYS A 26 4.03 -12.40 3.90
CA LYS A 26 3.12 -11.40 4.48
C LYS A 26 2.93 -10.28 3.45
N PHE A 27 1.70 -10.13 2.98
CA PHE A 27 1.25 -9.06 2.07
C PHE A 27 1.43 -7.68 2.73
N ASN A 28 2.06 -6.75 2.02
CA ASN A 28 2.49 -5.45 2.54
C ASN A 28 1.68 -4.32 1.91
N SER A 29 0.83 -3.66 2.72
CA SER A 29 0.14 -2.40 2.44
C SER A 29 1.10 -1.19 2.37
N ALA A 30 2.32 -1.37 1.83
CA ALA A 30 3.47 -0.48 2.00
C ALA A 30 3.52 0.74 1.04
N ALA A 31 2.74 0.75 -0.03
CA ALA A 31 2.85 1.77 -1.08
C ALA A 31 2.50 3.20 -0.60
N ALA A 32 1.56 3.35 0.35
CA ALA A 32 1.12 4.67 0.81
C ALA A 32 2.14 5.38 1.74
N ILE A 33 2.97 4.64 2.48
CA ILE A 33 3.87 5.22 3.50
C ILE A 33 5.25 5.57 2.93
N LEU A 34 5.71 4.87 1.90
CA LEU A 34 7.00 5.16 1.30
C LEU A 34 7.04 6.54 0.61
N ALA A 35 5.89 7.09 0.23
CA ALA A 35 5.77 8.45 -0.30
C ALA A 35 6.14 9.49 0.77
N VAL A 36 5.85 9.23 2.05
CA VAL A 36 6.15 10.14 3.16
C VAL A 36 7.61 10.01 3.63
N GLY A 37 8.18 8.81 3.58
CA GLY A 37 9.61 8.60 3.88
C GLY A 37 10.54 9.38 2.94
N SER A 38 10.12 9.65 1.70
CA SER A 38 10.88 10.47 0.74
C SER A 38 10.66 11.98 0.90
N LEU A 39 9.59 12.43 1.59
CA LEU A 39 9.37 13.84 1.90
C LEU A 39 10.41 14.35 2.92
N ALA A 40 10.82 13.53 3.89
CA ALA A 40 11.85 13.88 4.87
C ALA A 40 13.21 14.23 4.20
N ASN A 41 13.57 13.53 3.13
CA ASN A 41 14.77 13.82 2.34
C ASN A 41 14.64 15.08 1.45
N THR A 42 13.41 15.50 1.13
CA THR A 42 13.14 16.64 0.26
C THR A 42 13.12 17.97 1.03
N TYR A 43 12.83 17.94 2.34
CA TYR A 43 12.86 19.11 3.24
C TYR A 43 14.16 19.28 4.04
N GLY A 44 15.25 18.57 3.68
CA GLY A 44 16.60 18.88 4.19
C GLY A 44 17.11 18.04 5.37
N PHE A 45 16.66 16.80 5.55
CA PHE A 45 17.26 15.87 6.52
C PHE A 45 18.24 14.93 5.82
N THR A 46 19.51 14.93 6.24
CA THR A 46 20.53 14.00 5.74
C THR A 46 20.71 12.83 6.71
N PRO A 47 20.67 11.57 6.25
CA PRO A 47 21.35 10.48 6.92
C PRO A 47 22.73 10.31 6.29
N SER A 48 23.80 10.51 7.08
CA SER A 48 25.14 10.14 6.65
C SER A 48 25.22 8.63 6.44
N SER A 49 25.55 8.21 5.23
CA SER A 49 25.90 6.84 4.92
C SER A 49 27.20 6.44 5.64
N SER A 50 27.21 5.25 6.24
CA SER A 50 28.45 4.47 6.32
C SER A 50 28.15 3.02 6.01
N VAL A 51 28.59 2.62 4.82
CA VAL A 51 28.72 1.25 4.36
C VAL A 51 29.91 0.65 5.12
N SER A 52 29.75 -0.53 5.72
CA SER A 52 30.90 -1.36 6.08
C SER A 52 30.90 -2.61 5.18
N SER A 53 31.97 -2.70 4.39
CA SER A 53 32.27 -3.76 3.46
C SER A 53 32.77 -5.00 4.20
N PHE A 54 32.19 -6.16 3.89
CA PHE A 54 32.75 -7.46 4.24
C PHE A 54 33.82 -7.84 3.21
N THR A 55 35.08 -7.93 3.63
CA THR A 55 36.11 -8.70 2.92
C THR A 55 36.91 -9.49 3.94
N SER A 56 36.85 -10.83 3.86
CA SER A 56 37.73 -11.71 4.62
C SER A 56 38.73 -12.36 3.66
N HIS A 57 40.00 -11.98 3.77
CA HIS A 57 41.13 -12.82 3.39
C HIS A 57 42.08 -12.86 4.58
N ARG A 58 42.41 -14.09 5.00
CA ARG A 58 43.23 -14.40 6.19
C ARG A 58 44.53 -15.05 5.70
N GLN A 59 45.65 -14.41 6.00
CA GLN A 59 47.05 -14.88 6.10
C GLN A 59 47.88 -13.58 6.25
N SER A 60 48.89 -13.39 7.09
CA SER A 60 49.81 -14.25 7.85
C SER A 60 50.59 -13.36 8.84
N LEU A 61 50.88 -13.91 10.04
CA LEU A 61 52.03 -13.77 10.95
C LEU A 61 52.76 -12.43 11.26
N ALA A 62 53.12 -12.35 12.56
CA ALA A 62 54.28 -11.71 13.21
C ALA A 62 54.10 -10.33 13.91
N ARG A 63 54.40 -10.33 15.22
CA ARG A 63 54.62 -9.18 16.13
C ARG A 63 56.09 -8.71 16.03
N PRO A 64 56.44 -7.44 16.33
CA PRO A 64 56.82 -7.09 17.71
C PRO A 64 56.44 -5.68 18.23
N SER A 65 56.23 -5.66 19.55
CA SER A 65 56.31 -4.59 20.57
C SER A 65 56.67 -3.14 20.16
N ALA A 66 55.80 -2.20 20.53
CA ALA A 66 56.18 -0.83 20.90
C ALA A 66 55.18 -0.24 21.92
N ARG A 67 55.71 0.64 22.79
CA ARG A 67 55.19 1.14 24.07
C ARG A 67 53.84 1.88 23.99
N LEU A 68 53.02 1.69 25.03
CA LEU A 68 51.85 2.51 25.36
C LEU A 68 52.25 3.88 25.93
N PRO A 69 51.64 4.98 25.49
CA PRO A 69 51.44 6.16 26.31
C PRO A 69 50.01 6.22 26.84
N THR A 70 49.93 6.38 28.15
CA THR A 70 48.77 6.75 28.95
C THR A 70 48.28 8.16 28.64
N HIS A 71 47.06 8.31 28.12
CA HIS A 71 46.01 9.27 28.51
C HIS A 71 44.96 9.35 27.40
N ILE A 72 43.77 8.79 27.62
CA ILE A 72 42.57 9.18 26.87
C ILE A 72 41.62 9.76 27.91
N GLN A 73 41.48 11.08 27.90
CA GLN A 73 40.41 11.75 28.61
C GLN A 73 39.09 11.29 27.99
N HIS A 74 38.25 10.65 28.81
CA HIS A 74 36.84 10.44 28.48
C HIS A 74 36.15 11.81 28.44
N THR A 75 36.15 12.47 27.27
CA THR A 75 35.16 13.50 27.01
C THR A 75 33.85 12.79 26.72
N SER A 76 32.95 12.74 27.70
CA SER A 76 31.56 12.34 27.49
C SER A 76 30.95 13.31 26.48
N ARG A 77 30.90 12.92 25.21
CA ARG A 77 30.03 13.56 24.25
C ARG A 77 28.60 13.26 24.70
N SER A 78 27.98 14.26 25.29
CA SER A 78 26.54 14.36 25.47
C SER A 78 25.90 13.90 24.16
N ALA A 79 25.15 12.80 24.21
CA ALA A 79 24.30 12.40 23.12
C ALA A 79 23.26 13.51 22.97
N THR A 80 23.45 14.38 21.98
CA THR A 80 22.42 15.30 21.55
C THR A 80 21.30 14.43 21.00
N THR A 81 20.21 14.29 21.77
CA THR A 81 18.97 13.71 21.30
C THR A 81 18.51 14.54 20.11
N LEU A 82 18.75 14.03 18.90
CA LEU A 82 18.17 14.60 17.68
C LEU A 82 16.66 14.58 17.87
N SER A 83 16.01 15.75 17.89
CA SER A 83 14.56 15.80 17.85
C SER A 83 14.14 15.24 16.50
N MET A 84 13.61 14.03 16.48
CA MET A 84 12.95 13.53 15.29
C MET A 84 11.75 14.44 15.03
N SER A 85 11.68 15.04 13.85
CA SER A 85 10.51 15.81 13.43
C SER A 85 9.30 14.89 13.45
N THR A 86 8.36 15.15 14.34
CA THR A 86 7.08 14.44 14.42
C THR A 86 6.06 15.15 13.51
N PHE A 87 5.05 14.41 13.05
CA PHE A 87 4.04 14.92 12.11
C PHE A 87 2.62 14.84 12.69
N LYS A 88 1.81 15.86 12.42
CA LYS A 88 0.35 15.81 12.55
C LYS A 88 -0.23 15.10 11.34
N VAL A 89 -0.78 13.91 11.56
CA VAL A 89 -1.29 13.04 10.49
C VAL A 89 -2.81 13.01 10.52
N GLY A 90 -3.44 13.41 9.43
CA GLY A 90 -4.87 13.29 9.18
C GLY A 90 -5.20 12.04 8.36
N ILE A 91 -6.28 11.34 8.72
CA ILE A 91 -6.82 10.24 7.91
C ILE A 91 -8.31 10.46 7.71
N VAL A 92 -8.72 10.76 6.48
CA VAL A 92 -10.14 10.85 6.11
C VAL A 92 -10.60 9.47 5.65
N GLY A 93 -11.67 8.95 6.28
CA GLY A 93 -12.16 7.60 6.02
C GLY A 93 -11.50 6.51 6.87
N ALA A 94 -10.93 6.84 8.03
CA ALA A 94 -10.18 5.89 8.86
C ALA A 94 -11.00 4.68 9.36
N THR A 95 -12.33 4.77 9.38
CA THR A 95 -13.20 3.67 9.81
C THR A 95 -13.43 2.61 8.71
N GLY A 96 -13.10 2.93 7.46
CA GLY A 96 -13.12 1.99 6.33
C GLY A 96 -11.96 1.00 6.35
N ALA A 97 -12.01 -0.01 5.48
CA ALA A 97 -10.98 -1.05 5.42
C ALA A 97 -9.58 -0.48 5.12
N VAL A 98 -9.48 0.41 4.13
CA VAL A 98 -8.20 1.07 3.76
C VAL A 98 -7.69 1.98 4.87
N GLY A 99 -8.59 2.78 5.47
CA GLY A 99 -8.24 3.68 6.57
C GLY A 99 -7.62 2.96 7.77
N LYS A 100 -8.20 1.82 8.16
CA LYS A 100 -7.65 0.94 9.22
C LYS A 100 -6.26 0.41 8.86
N GLU A 101 -6.05 0.02 7.61
CA GLU A 101 -4.73 -0.43 7.14
C GLU A 101 -3.70 0.69 7.16
N ILE A 102 -4.07 1.93 6.82
CA ILE A 102 -3.17 3.09 6.91
C ILE A 102 -2.73 3.28 8.37
N VAL A 103 -3.67 3.32 9.32
CA VAL A 103 -3.35 3.42 10.76
C VAL A 103 -2.40 2.29 11.17
N GLY A 104 -2.76 1.04 10.88
CA GLY A 104 -1.93 -0.12 11.23
C GLY A 104 -0.55 -0.10 10.58
N CYS A 105 -0.40 0.52 9.40
CA CYS A 105 0.89 0.67 8.75
C CYS A 105 1.74 1.77 9.41
N LEU A 106 1.14 2.90 9.83
CA LEU A 106 1.84 3.92 10.61
C LEU A 106 2.39 3.31 11.91
N GLU A 107 1.61 2.47 12.58
CA GLU A 107 2.00 1.78 13.81
C GLU A 107 3.14 0.77 13.58
N LYS A 108 2.99 -0.10 12.57
CA LYS A 108 3.99 -1.15 12.24
C LYS A 108 5.32 -0.58 11.78
N ARG A 109 5.32 0.62 11.20
CA ARG A 109 6.52 1.30 10.71
C ARG A 109 7.15 2.25 11.73
N ASP A 110 6.59 2.34 12.93
CA ASP A 110 7.00 3.32 13.94
C ASP A 110 7.07 4.73 13.33
N PHE A 111 6.08 5.08 12.51
CA PHE A 111 6.05 6.38 11.84
C PHE A 111 6.01 7.50 12.90
N PRO A 112 6.81 8.57 12.76
CA PRO A 112 6.93 9.62 13.78
C PRO A 112 5.69 10.52 13.81
N VAL A 113 4.59 10.01 14.37
CA VAL A 113 3.33 10.72 14.55
C VAL A 113 3.40 11.55 15.85
N ASP A 114 3.20 12.86 15.73
CA ASP A 114 2.99 13.78 16.86
C ASP A 114 1.55 13.70 17.36
N SER A 115 0.61 13.79 16.42
CA SER A 115 -0.81 13.67 16.65
C SER A 115 -1.48 12.98 15.47
N LEU A 116 -2.40 12.06 15.78
CA LEU A 116 -3.22 11.36 14.79
C LEU A 116 -4.64 11.92 14.86
N ARG A 117 -5.10 12.51 13.76
CA ARG A 117 -6.47 12.98 13.59
C ARG A 117 -7.21 12.09 12.62
N ILE A 118 -8.36 11.58 13.06
CA ILE A 118 -9.19 10.69 12.25
C ILE A 118 -10.48 11.43 11.91
N PHE A 119 -10.74 11.58 10.62
CA PHE A 119 -11.93 12.24 10.12
C PHE A 119 -12.92 11.23 9.53
N GLY A 120 -14.20 11.43 9.82
CA GLY A 120 -15.28 10.61 9.29
C GLY A 120 -16.55 11.41 9.00
N SER A 121 -17.56 10.71 8.51
CA SER A 121 -18.91 11.26 8.33
C SER A 121 -19.64 11.41 9.66
N GLU A 122 -20.80 12.08 9.65
CA GLU A 122 -21.70 12.22 10.80
C GLU A 122 -22.01 10.88 11.48
N ARG A 123 -22.17 9.80 10.70
CA ARG A 123 -22.41 8.44 11.21
C ARG A 123 -21.26 7.89 12.07
N SER A 124 -20.04 8.35 11.81
CA SER A 124 -18.82 7.85 12.47
C SER A 124 -18.24 8.82 13.50
N ALA A 125 -18.57 10.11 13.41
CA ALA A 125 -18.13 11.11 14.36
C ALA A 125 -18.49 10.71 15.80
N GLY A 126 -17.55 10.90 16.71
CA GLY A 126 -17.71 10.56 18.13
C GLY A 126 -17.33 9.14 18.52
N LYS A 127 -17.12 8.22 17.56
CA LYS A 127 -16.56 6.89 17.86
C LYS A 127 -15.11 7.02 18.32
N GLU A 128 -14.65 6.08 19.13
CA GLU A 128 -13.23 5.97 19.50
C GLU A 128 -12.57 4.84 18.71
N VAL A 129 -11.31 5.05 18.33
CA VAL A 129 -10.45 4.05 17.73
C VAL A 129 -9.22 3.90 18.61
N ASP A 130 -8.99 2.68 19.09
CA ASP A 130 -7.77 2.33 19.80
C ASP A 130 -6.61 2.24 18.81
N THR A 131 -5.56 3.02 19.05
CA THR A 131 -4.32 3.00 18.25
C THR A 131 -3.11 2.92 19.17
N LYS A 132 -1.94 2.56 18.62
CA LYS A 132 -0.65 2.66 19.34
C LYS A 132 -0.34 4.09 19.82
N PHE A 133 -0.91 5.09 19.15
CA PHE A 133 -0.77 6.50 19.47
C PHE A 133 -1.76 6.98 20.56
N GLY A 134 -2.56 6.06 21.11
CA GLY A 134 -3.60 6.34 22.11
C GLY A 134 -5.01 6.17 21.54
N LYS A 135 -6.00 6.46 22.38
CA LYS A 135 -7.40 6.51 21.96
C LYS A 135 -7.66 7.77 21.16
N VAL A 136 -8.02 7.60 19.89
CA VAL A 136 -8.32 8.71 18.98
C VAL A 136 -9.83 8.76 18.75
N LYS A 137 -10.43 9.92 19.02
CA LYS A 137 -11.84 10.16 18.72
C LYS A 137 -11.98 10.50 17.24
N VAL A 138 -12.96 9.90 16.57
CA VAL A 138 -13.32 10.24 15.19
C VAL A 138 -13.96 11.64 15.20
N GLU A 139 -13.32 12.56 14.51
CA GLU A 139 -13.79 13.92 14.28
C GLU A 139 -14.75 13.97 13.09
N LEU A 140 -15.73 14.87 13.13
CA LEU A 140 -16.50 15.19 11.93
C LEU A 140 -15.56 15.87 10.93
N PHE A 141 -15.58 15.42 9.68
CA PHE A 141 -14.74 16.01 8.64
C PHE A 141 -15.05 17.51 8.43
N SER A 142 -14.00 18.32 8.39
CA SER A 142 -14.00 19.64 7.78
C SER A 142 -12.67 19.88 7.07
N GLU A 143 -12.70 20.66 6.00
CA GLU A 143 -11.47 21.02 5.26
C GLU A 143 -10.51 21.79 6.17
N ASP A 144 -11.00 22.75 6.95
CA ASP A 144 -10.19 23.54 7.89
C ASP A 144 -9.42 22.65 8.88
N ALA A 145 -10.09 21.68 9.49
CA ALA A 145 -9.45 20.76 10.43
C ALA A 145 -8.43 19.84 9.74
N ALA A 146 -8.71 19.40 8.52
CA ALA A 146 -7.78 18.60 7.74
C ALA A 146 -6.54 19.42 7.31
N ARG A 147 -6.72 20.71 6.98
CA ARG A 147 -5.63 21.64 6.61
C ARG A 147 -4.63 21.87 7.73
N GLU A 148 -5.04 21.75 9.00
CA GLU A 148 -4.15 21.88 10.17
C GLU A 148 -3.16 20.70 10.33
N CYS A 149 -3.31 19.63 9.53
CA CYS A 149 -2.39 18.49 9.53
C CYS A 149 -1.21 18.75 8.58
N ASP A 150 -0.06 18.12 8.86
CA ASP A 150 1.09 18.17 7.95
C ASP A 150 0.87 17.25 6.75
N VAL A 151 0.29 16.07 7.00
CA VAL A 151 -0.01 15.06 5.99
C VAL A 151 -1.44 14.55 6.17
N VAL A 152 -2.20 14.46 5.08
CA VAL A 152 -3.57 13.93 5.07
C VAL A 152 -3.66 12.77 4.09
N PHE A 153 -4.09 11.61 4.58
CA PHE A 153 -4.43 10.47 3.74
C PHE A 153 -5.94 10.47 3.44
N LEU A 154 -6.30 10.43 2.16
CA LEU A 154 -7.68 10.26 1.73
C LEU A 154 -7.93 8.79 1.41
N ALA A 155 -8.66 8.10 2.30
CA ALA A 155 -9.11 6.72 2.15
C ALA A 155 -10.62 6.66 1.86
N VAL A 156 -11.04 7.50 0.92
CA VAL A 156 -12.43 7.78 0.55
C VAL A 156 -12.66 7.49 -0.94
N ASP A 157 -13.88 7.68 -1.41
CA ASP A 157 -14.22 7.55 -2.82
C ASP A 157 -13.71 8.75 -3.65
N GLY A 158 -13.79 8.59 -4.98
CA GLY A 158 -13.28 9.59 -5.92
C GLY A 158 -14.04 10.91 -5.85
N ASP A 159 -15.36 10.86 -5.66
CA ASP A 159 -16.20 12.06 -5.65
C ASP A 159 -15.89 12.95 -4.45
N PHE A 160 -15.71 12.36 -3.26
CA PHE A 160 -15.26 13.10 -2.09
C PHE A 160 -13.87 13.71 -2.32
N SER A 161 -12.95 12.93 -2.89
CA SER A 161 -11.60 13.42 -3.16
C SER A 161 -11.61 14.61 -4.13
N LEU A 162 -12.39 14.52 -5.22
CA LEU A 162 -12.56 15.63 -6.18
C LEU A 162 -13.12 16.90 -5.53
N ALA A 163 -14.03 16.75 -4.57
CA ALA A 163 -14.67 17.88 -3.89
C ALA A 163 -13.73 18.59 -2.90
N HIS A 164 -12.80 17.86 -2.26
CA HIS A 164 -12.12 18.35 -1.06
C HIS A 164 -10.59 18.36 -1.13
N ALA A 165 -9.95 17.48 -1.90
CA ALA A 165 -8.49 17.30 -1.84
C ALA A 165 -7.71 18.58 -2.16
N GLU A 166 -8.14 19.32 -3.19
CA GLU A 166 -7.49 20.57 -3.60
C GLU A 166 -7.64 21.66 -2.53
N ASN A 167 -8.80 21.73 -1.88
CA ASN A 167 -9.04 22.68 -0.78
C ASN A 167 -8.19 22.33 0.45
N ILE A 168 -7.99 21.04 0.76
CA ILE A 168 -7.14 20.60 1.87
C ILE A 168 -5.67 20.99 1.62
N CYS A 169 -5.19 20.94 0.38
CA CYS A 169 -3.80 21.25 0.05
C CYS A 169 -3.54 22.70 -0.40
N ALA A 170 -4.57 23.55 -0.49
CA ALA A 170 -4.44 24.92 -0.99
C ALA A 170 -3.60 25.82 -0.07
N GLY A 171 -2.88 26.79 -0.65
CA GLY A 171 -2.05 27.75 0.10
C GLY A 171 -0.73 27.16 0.61
N ASP A 172 0.16 28.02 1.13
CA ASP A 172 1.48 27.62 1.63
C ASP A 172 1.41 26.81 2.93
N ASP A 173 0.35 27.00 3.70
CA ASP A 173 0.01 26.30 4.95
C ASP A 173 -0.82 25.02 4.75
N GLY A 174 -1.33 24.77 3.53
CA GLY A 174 -2.12 23.58 3.24
C GLY A 174 -1.34 22.28 3.41
N ALA A 175 -2.05 21.22 3.82
CA ALA A 175 -1.47 19.91 4.08
C ALA A 175 -0.94 19.22 2.82
N VAL A 176 -0.02 18.28 2.99
CA VAL A 176 0.31 17.32 1.93
C VAL A 176 -0.76 16.23 1.90
N VAL A 177 -1.53 16.17 0.83
CA VAL A 177 -2.61 15.22 0.59
C VAL A 177 -2.11 14.04 -0.25
N ILE A 178 -2.34 12.84 0.26
CA ILE A 178 -2.10 11.57 -0.42
C ILE A 178 -3.46 10.93 -0.70
N ASP A 179 -3.87 10.98 -1.97
CA ASP A 179 -5.17 10.48 -2.41
C ASP A 179 -5.11 9.01 -2.83
N ASN A 180 -5.81 8.13 -2.13
CA ASN A 180 -5.91 6.72 -2.49
C ASN A 180 -6.94 6.43 -3.60
N SER A 181 -7.82 7.38 -3.88
CA SER A 181 -8.88 7.24 -4.88
C SER A 181 -8.31 7.24 -6.31
N SER A 182 -9.19 7.08 -7.31
CA SER A 182 -8.81 7.26 -8.71
C SER A 182 -8.96 8.69 -9.23
N ALA A 183 -9.42 9.63 -8.39
CA ALA A 183 -9.83 10.98 -8.79
C ALA A 183 -8.74 11.74 -9.56
N PHE A 184 -7.52 11.73 -9.03
CA PHE A 184 -6.46 12.60 -9.52
C PHE A 184 -5.34 11.89 -10.29
N ARG A 185 -5.45 10.56 -10.49
CA ARG A 185 -4.37 9.74 -11.10
C ARG A 185 -3.93 10.21 -12.49
N TYR A 186 -4.85 10.82 -13.23
CA TYR A 186 -4.63 11.26 -14.62
C TYR A 186 -4.76 12.77 -14.78
N LYS A 187 -4.82 13.54 -13.68
CA LYS A 187 -4.91 15.00 -13.74
C LYS A 187 -3.51 15.58 -13.93
N GLU A 188 -3.37 16.45 -14.92
CA GLU A 188 -2.09 17.12 -15.20
C GLU A 188 -1.60 17.89 -13.97
N GLY A 189 -0.30 17.83 -13.71
CA GLY A 189 0.33 18.51 -12.58
C GLY A 189 0.27 17.76 -11.25
N ILE A 190 -0.56 16.73 -11.12
CA ILE A 190 -0.63 15.85 -9.95
C ILE A 190 0.14 14.56 -10.23
N PRO A 191 1.21 14.24 -9.46
CA PRO A 191 2.00 13.06 -9.71
C PRO A 191 1.29 11.78 -9.25
N LEU A 192 1.34 10.74 -10.08
CA LEU A 192 1.01 9.36 -9.74
C LEU A 192 2.27 8.64 -9.27
N VAL A 193 2.36 8.26 -8.00
CA VAL A 193 3.64 7.90 -7.38
C VAL A 193 3.67 6.46 -6.87
N VAL A 194 4.69 5.71 -7.30
CA VAL A 194 5.20 4.52 -6.61
C VAL A 194 6.60 4.90 -6.09
N PRO A 195 6.80 5.03 -4.76
CA PRO A 195 8.03 5.60 -4.22
C PRO A 195 9.33 4.93 -4.68
N GLU A 196 9.35 3.61 -4.84
CA GLU A 196 10.52 2.87 -5.34
C GLU A 196 10.84 3.11 -6.83
N ILE A 197 9.96 3.81 -7.54
CA ILE A 197 10.03 4.01 -8.99
C ILE A 197 10.27 5.49 -9.32
N ASN A 198 9.47 6.39 -8.75
CA ASN A 198 9.42 7.80 -9.15
C ASN A 198 9.15 8.75 -7.97
N ALA A 199 9.74 8.50 -6.79
CA ALA A 199 9.55 9.33 -5.60
C ALA A 199 9.90 10.81 -5.82
N GLU A 200 10.85 11.12 -6.71
CA GLU A 200 11.23 12.49 -7.05
C GLU A 200 10.09 13.33 -7.62
N ALA A 201 9.05 12.72 -8.18
CA ALA A 201 7.88 13.41 -8.70
C ALA A 201 7.05 14.10 -7.59
N THR A 202 7.28 13.76 -6.32
CA THR A 202 6.62 14.37 -5.16
C THR A 202 7.17 15.75 -4.80
N LYS A 203 8.35 16.13 -5.32
CA LYS A 203 9.03 17.37 -4.91
C LYS A 203 8.19 18.60 -5.22
N GLY A 204 7.90 19.38 -4.17
CA GLY A 204 7.09 20.60 -4.29
C GLY A 204 5.62 20.35 -4.60
N LYS A 205 5.14 19.11 -4.48
CA LYS A 205 3.74 18.75 -4.71
C LYS A 205 3.03 18.56 -3.38
N LYS A 206 1.85 19.18 -3.26
CA LYS A 206 0.99 19.03 -2.08
C LYS A 206 -0.17 18.07 -2.29
N LEU A 207 -0.50 17.70 -3.52
CA LEU A 207 -1.48 16.67 -3.82
C LEU A 207 -0.78 15.58 -4.63
N ILE A 208 -0.83 14.35 -4.13
CA ILE A 208 -0.16 13.18 -4.70
C ILE A 208 -1.19 12.08 -4.86
N ALA A 209 -1.29 11.51 -6.06
CA ALA A 209 -2.18 10.40 -6.34
C ALA A 209 -1.46 9.07 -6.07
N ASN A 210 -2.11 8.17 -5.33
CA ASN A 210 -1.68 6.79 -5.18
C ASN A 210 -2.26 5.93 -6.33
N PRO A 211 -1.43 5.07 -6.96
CA PRO A 211 -1.87 4.21 -8.06
C PRO A 211 -2.94 3.19 -7.67
N ASN A 212 -3.55 2.60 -8.71
CA ASN A 212 -4.40 1.43 -8.52
C ASN A 212 -3.59 0.30 -7.84
N CYS A 213 -4.23 -0.46 -6.96
CA CYS A 213 -3.58 -1.51 -6.18
C CYS A 213 -2.88 -2.58 -7.04
N THR A 214 -3.52 -2.97 -8.15
CA THR A 214 -2.97 -3.93 -9.11
C THR A 214 -1.76 -3.35 -9.83
N THR A 215 -1.85 -2.09 -10.27
CA THR A 215 -0.73 -1.38 -10.89
C THR A 215 0.45 -1.26 -9.94
N ALA A 216 0.22 -0.82 -8.70
CA ALA A 216 1.26 -0.66 -7.69
C ALA A 216 2.02 -1.97 -7.45
N ILE A 217 1.29 -3.06 -7.18
CA ILE A 217 1.89 -4.37 -6.89
C ILE A 217 2.59 -4.95 -8.12
N GLY A 218 1.98 -4.84 -9.29
CA GLY A 218 2.58 -5.29 -10.55
C GLY A 218 3.88 -4.58 -10.86
N LEU A 219 3.90 -3.25 -10.71
CA LEU A 219 5.09 -2.43 -10.97
C LEU A 219 6.25 -2.75 -10.02
N MET A 220 5.99 -3.11 -8.76
CA MET A 220 7.06 -3.54 -7.85
C MET A 220 7.85 -4.76 -8.35
N ALA A 221 7.19 -5.68 -9.04
CA ALA A 221 7.84 -6.83 -9.65
C ALA A 221 8.48 -6.49 -11.01
N VAL A 222 7.80 -5.66 -11.80
CA VAL A 222 8.13 -5.43 -13.22
C VAL A 222 9.18 -4.34 -13.41
N TRP A 223 9.18 -3.29 -12.57
CA TRP A 223 10.12 -2.17 -12.68
C TRP A 223 11.60 -2.56 -12.70
N PRO A 224 12.12 -3.39 -11.77
CA PRO A 224 13.53 -3.78 -11.83
C PRO A 224 13.87 -4.55 -13.13
N LEU A 225 12.94 -5.36 -13.65
CA LEU A 225 13.12 -6.06 -14.92
C LEU A 225 13.11 -5.09 -16.10
N HIS A 226 12.20 -4.11 -16.09
CA HIS A 226 12.15 -3.07 -17.11
C HIS A 226 13.43 -2.22 -17.13
N LYS A 227 13.97 -1.86 -15.96
CA LYS A 227 15.23 -1.11 -15.87
C LYS A 227 16.44 -1.85 -16.44
N LEU A 228 16.46 -3.18 -16.35
CA LEU A 228 17.57 -4.01 -16.83
C LEU A 228 17.43 -4.39 -18.31
N PHE A 229 16.21 -4.67 -18.77
CA PHE A 229 15.99 -5.30 -20.07
C PHE A 229 15.15 -4.47 -21.04
N GLY A 230 14.54 -3.37 -20.61
CA GLY A 230 13.69 -2.54 -21.45
C GLY A 230 12.46 -3.30 -21.94
N LEU A 231 11.59 -3.73 -21.01
CA LEU A 231 10.38 -4.48 -21.35
C LEU A 231 9.50 -3.69 -22.34
N SER A 232 9.12 -4.34 -23.44
CA SER A 232 8.31 -3.76 -24.52
C SER A 232 6.83 -4.13 -24.45
N LYS A 233 6.48 -5.22 -23.77
CA LYS A 233 5.10 -5.69 -23.62
C LYS A 233 4.92 -6.44 -22.30
N MET A 234 3.80 -6.20 -21.64
CA MET A 234 3.34 -6.96 -20.47
C MET A 234 1.93 -7.48 -20.75
N ILE A 235 1.69 -8.74 -20.44
CA ILE A 235 0.36 -9.34 -20.40
C ILE A 235 0.16 -9.83 -18.96
N MET A 236 -0.91 -9.40 -18.32
CA MET A 236 -1.19 -9.70 -16.92
C MET A 236 -2.60 -10.27 -16.78
N SER A 237 -2.71 -11.43 -16.16
CA SER A 237 -3.98 -12.00 -15.71
C SER A 237 -4.07 -11.86 -14.21
N THR A 238 -5.09 -11.14 -13.73
CA THR A 238 -5.20 -10.77 -12.32
C THR A 238 -6.08 -11.76 -11.57
N TYR A 239 -5.74 -12.01 -10.31
CA TYR A 239 -6.54 -12.80 -9.37
C TYR A 239 -6.82 -11.92 -8.15
N GLN A 240 -7.69 -10.93 -8.34
CA GLN A 240 -7.96 -9.91 -7.33
C GLN A 240 -8.90 -10.45 -6.24
N ALA A 241 -8.59 -10.09 -4.99
CA ALA A 241 -9.36 -10.53 -3.83
C ALA A 241 -10.58 -9.62 -3.56
N ALA A 242 -11.57 -10.16 -2.83
CA ALA A 242 -12.78 -9.45 -2.41
C ALA A 242 -12.49 -8.17 -1.60
N SER A 243 -11.32 -8.06 -0.96
CA SER A 243 -10.89 -6.86 -0.23
C SER A 243 -10.79 -5.62 -1.10
N GLY A 244 -10.63 -5.76 -2.43
CA GLY A 244 -10.68 -4.65 -3.37
C GLY A 244 -12.04 -3.96 -3.43
N ALA A 245 -13.13 -4.68 -3.11
CA ALA A 245 -14.48 -4.13 -2.97
C ALA A 245 -14.77 -3.62 -1.54
N GLY A 246 -13.74 -3.51 -0.69
CA GLY A 246 -13.86 -3.02 0.68
C GLY A 246 -14.48 -4.01 1.66
N GLN A 247 -14.80 -3.52 2.86
CA GLN A 247 -15.39 -4.34 3.92
C GLN A 247 -16.69 -5.06 3.48
N PRO A 248 -17.63 -4.41 2.78
CA PRO A 248 -18.85 -5.08 2.32
C PRO A 248 -18.57 -6.27 1.39
N GLY A 249 -17.58 -6.17 0.50
CA GLY A 249 -17.21 -7.29 -0.37
C GLY A 249 -16.58 -8.45 0.39
N MET A 250 -15.76 -8.17 1.40
CA MET A 250 -15.20 -9.22 2.27
C MET A 250 -16.30 -9.91 3.09
N ASP A 251 -17.26 -9.15 3.60
CA ASP A 251 -18.38 -9.68 4.38
C ASP A 251 -19.30 -10.52 3.50
N GLU A 252 -19.65 -10.05 2.29
CA GLU A 252 -20.47 -10.80 1.32
C GLU A 252 -19.82 -12.14 0.93
N LEU A 253 -18.51 -12.15 0.67
CA LEU A 253 -17.80 -13.40 0.38
C LEU A 253 -17.85 -14.37 1.57
N LYS A 254 -17.62 -13.86 2.79
CA LYS A 254 -17.59 -14.69 4.01
C LYS A 254 -18.97 -15.27 4.33
N GLU A 255 -19.99 -14.44 4.31
CA GLU A 255 -21.37 -14.83 4.60
C GLU A 255 -21.93 -15.76 3.53
N GLY A 256 -21.71 -15.43 2.25
CA GLY A 256 -22.11 -16.27 1.12
C GLY A 256 -21.45 -17.64 1.16
N THR A 257 -20.15 -17.70 1.47
CA THR A 257 -19.43 -18.98 1.62
C THR A 257 -20.01 -19.81 2.78
N ARG A 258 -20.29 -19.18 3.93
CA ARG A 258 -20.93 -19.86 5.08
C ARG A 258 -22.27 -20.45 4.68
N ALA A 259 -23.13 -19.66 4.04
CA ALA A 259 -24.48 -20.09 3.66
C ALA A 259 -24.47 -21.29 2.70
N VAL A 260 -23.56 -21.29 1.72
CA VAL A 260 -23.41 -22.42 0.78
C VAL A 260 -22.91 -23.67 1.50
N LEU A 261 -21.87 -23.54 2.34
CA LEU A 261 -21.30 -24.69 3.05
C LEU A 261 -22.23 -25.28 4.11
N SER A 262 -23.11 -24.48 4.72
CA SER A 262 -24.10 -24.98 5.68
C SER A 262 -25.35 -25.58 5.04
N GLY A 263 -25.45 -25.57 3.70
CA GLY A 263 -26.66 -25.99 3.00
C GLY A 263 -27.86 -25.04 3.23
N GLU A 264 -27.61 -23.81 3.69
CA GLU A 264 -28.66 -22.78 3.82
C GLU A 264 -29.14 -22.37 2.43
N ARG A 265 -28.24 -22.38 1.44
CA ARG A 265 -28.50 -22.06 0.04
C ARG A 265 -27.60 -22.89 -0.86
N ASP A 266 -28.08 -23.23 -2.05
CA ASP A 266 -27.23 -23.87 -3.08
C ASP A 266 -26.29 -22.86 -3.75
N VAL A 267 -26.72 -21.60 -3.87
CA VAL A 267 -25.96 -20.50 -4.50
C VAL A 267 -26.01 -19.26 -3.59
N ALA A 268 -24.86 -18.60 -3.43
CA ALA A 268 -24.78 -17.37 -2.63
C ALA A 268 -25.48 -16.18 -3.31
N GLU A 269 -25.94 -15.21 -2.51
CA GLU A 269 -26.40 -13.92 -3.02
C GLU A 269 -25.21 -13.05 -3.48
N ASN A 270 -25.49 -12.06 -4.32
CA ASN A 270 -24.53 -11.07 -4.77
C ASN A 270 -25.15 -9.67 -4.78
N LYS A 271 -24.83 -8.85 -3.78
CA LYS A 271 -25.26 -7.44 -3.66
C LYS A 271 -24.11 -6.49 -3.99
N ILE A 272 -22.89 -6.86 -3.62
CA ILE A 272 -21.68 -6.09 -3.88
C ILE A 272 -21.03 -6.52 -5.18
N PHE A 273 -20.94 -7.84 -5.44
CA PHE A 273 -20.35 -8.35 -6.68
C PHE A 273 -21.38 -8.50 -7.81
N ALA A 274 -20.91 -8.44 -9.06
CA ALA A 274 -21.75 -8.61 -10.24
C ALA A 274 -22.40 -10.00 -10.33
N HIS A 275 -21.75 -11.01 -9.74
CA HIS A 275 -22.21 -12.39 -9.65
C HIS A 275 -21.83 -12.99 -8.28
N PRO A 276 -22.43 -14.11 -7.86
CA PRO A 276 -22.04 -14.81 -6.64
C PRO A 276 -20.56 -15.18 -6.69
N LEU A 277 -19.78 -14.69 -5.72
CA LEU A 277 -18.34 -14.92 -5.63
C LEU A 277 -17.93 -16.26 -4.97
N PRO A 278 -18.62 -16.78 -3.93
CA PRO A 278 -18.25 -18.05 -3.32
C PRO A 278 -18.13 -19.19 -4.34
N PHE A 279 -16.96 -19.84 -4.36
CA PHE A 279 -16.60 -20.92 -5.30
C PHE A 279 -16.67 -20.55 -6.79
N ASN A 280 -16.50 -19.26 -7.10
CA ASN A 280 -16.57 -18.73 -8.46
C ASN A 280 -15.39 -17.80 -8.78
N VAL A 281 -15.23 -17.47 -10.06
CA VAL A 281 -14.35 -16.39 -10.55
C VAL A 281 -15.15 -15.45 -11.43
N ILE A 282 -14.95 -14.14 -11.26
CA ILE A 282 -15.74 -13.11 -11.96
C ILE A 282 -14.79 -12.32 -12.87
N PRO A 283 -14.89 -12.46 -14.20
CA PRO A 283 -14.04 -11.74 -15.16
C PRO A 283 -14.57 -10.31 -15.43
N HIS A 284 -14.92 -9.57 -14.37
CA HIS A 284 -15.50 -8.24 -14.46
C HIS A 284 -15.24 -7.46 -13.16
N ILE A 285 -14.38 -6.45 -13.23
CA ILE A 285 -14.07 -5.53 -12.12
C ILE A 285 -14.14 -4.10 -12.64
N ASP A 286 -14.82 -3.23 -11.88
CA ASP A 286 -15.21 -1.89 -12.35
C ASP A 286 -16.12 -1.99 -13.60
N LYS A 287 -16.35 -0.90 -14.32
CA LYS A 287 -17.25 -0.87 -15.49
C LYS A 287 -16.56 -1.24 -16.80
N PHE A 288 -17.30 -1.83 -17.73
CA PHE A 288 -16.85 -1.95 -19.13
C PHE A 288 -16.67 -0.59 -19.80
N MET A 289 -15.71 -0.53 -20.73
CA MET A 289 -15.43 0.59 -21.61
C MET A 289 -15.78 0.26 -23.06
N GLU A 290 -15.86 1.27 -23.92
CA GLU A 290 -16.24 1.12 -25.33
C GLU A 290 -15.31 0.18 -26.13
N ASN A 291 -14.05 0.05 -25.71
CA ASN A 291 -13.06 -0.81 -26.35
C ASN A 291 -13.17 -2.30 -25.92
N GLY A 292 -14.17 -2.67 -25.12
CA GLY A 292 -14.39 -4.04 -24.65
C GLY A 292 -13.57 -4.45 -23.42
N TYR A 293 -12.64 -3.61 -22.95
CA TYR A 293 -11.95 -3.81 -21.68
C TYR A 293 -12.75 -3.19 -20.53
N THR A 294 -12.52 -3.69 -19.33
CA THR A 294 -12.96 -3.07 -18.08
C THR A 294 -12.08 -1.87 -17.71
N LYS A 295 -12.65 -0.92 -16.97
CA LYS A 295 -11.90 0.22 -16.44
C LYS A 295 -10.77 -0.24 -15.50
N GLU A 296 -10.92 -1.37 -14.81
CA GLU A 296 -9.85 -1.94 -13.99
C GLU A 296 -8.65 -2.39 -14.83
N GLU A 297 -8.88 -3.04 -15.97
CA GLU A 297 -7.80 -3.40 -16.92
C GLU A 297 -7.14 -2.15 -17.50
N MET A 298 -7.94 -1.12 -17.83
CA MET A 298 -7.41 0.12 -18.38
C MET A 298 -6.55 0.91 -17.38
N LYS A 299 -6.84 0.88 -16.06
CA LYS A 299 -5.99 1.49 -15.02
C LYS A 299 -4.58 0.88 -14.90
N VAL A 300 -4.37 -0.33 -15.43
CA VAL A 300 -3.03 -0.94 -15.52
C VAL A 300 -2.26 -0.36 -16.71
N THR A 301 -2.98 0.11 -17.73
CA THR A 301 -2.41 0.59 -18.99
C THR A 301 -2.16 2.09 -18.99
N TRP A 302 -3.06 2.88 -18.38
CA TRP A 302 -2.94 4.34 -18.25
C TRP A 302 -1.94 4.73 -17.16
#